data_AF-A0A9E3UNM6-F1
#
_entry.id   AF-A0A9E3UNM6-F1
#
_cell.length_a   1.000
_cell.length_b   1.000
_cell.length_c   1.000
_cell.angle_alpha   90.00
_cell.angle_beta   90.00
_cell.angle_gamma   90.00
#
_symmetry.space_group_name_H-M   'P 1'
#
loop_
_entity.id
_entity.type
_entity.pdbx_description
1 polymer ?
#
loop_
_entity_poly.entity_id
_entity_poly.type
_entity_poly.pdbx_seq_one_letter_code
_entity_poly.pdbx_strand_id
1 'polypeptide(L)'
;MRKADVDLLDGAKTYWVPAVHAPVCDWPGAPGCRRGARFLIDEASLRPARDNYPLFESRGDCLRWIMAHRVELVRTAPDADVTPVDLARWLLGLSG
;
A
#
# COMPACT_ATOMS: atom_id res chain seq x y z
N MET A 1 -1.95 8.93 -6.04
CA MET A 1 -0.80 8.96 -7.00
C MET A 1 -0.94 7.87 -8.06
N ARG A 2 -0.87 8.17 -9.36
CA ARG A 2 -0.89 7.09 -10.37
C ARG A 2 0.50 6.47 -10.50
N LYS A 3 0.57 5.20 -10.89
CA LYS A 3 1.85 4.50 -11.07
C LYS A 3 2.78 5.19 -12.07
N ALA A 4 2.23 5.81 -13.12
CA ALA A 4 3.01 6.54 -14.13
C ALA A 4 3.65 7.83 -13.59
N ASP A 5 3.13 8.38 -12.48
CA ASP A 5 3.63 9.61 -11.89
C ASP A 5 4.87 9.34 -10.99
N VAL A 6 5.26 8.07 -10.78
CA VAL A 6 6.44 7.69 -9.98
C VAL A 6 7.74 8.24 -10.56
N ASP A 7 7.87 8.30 -11.88
CA ASP A 7 9.08 8.79 -12.55
C ASP A 7 9.30 10.30 -12.33
N LEU A 8 8.29 11.01 -11.82
CA LEU A 8 8.35 12.45 -11.51
C LEU A 8 8.79 12.72 -10.06
N LEU A 9 9.00 11.67 -9.25
CA LEU A 9 9.41 11.81 -7.86
C LEU A 9 10.90 12.17 -7.75
N ASP A 10 11.23 12.94 -6.73
CA ASP A 10 12.62 13.24 -6.39
C ASP A 10 13.29 11.97 -5.85
N GLY A 11 14.14 11.35 -6.67
CA GLY A 11 14.85 10.11 -6.32
C GLY A 11 15.79 10.24 -5.12
N ALA A 12 16.11 11.46 -4.67
CA ALA A 12 16.90 11.67 -3.45
C ALA A 12 16.05 11.55 -2.16
N LYS A 13 14.72 11.57 -2.27
CA LYS A 13 13.81 11.45 -1.14
C LYS A 13 13.29 10.03 -0.96
N THR A 14 13.11 9.62 0.29
CA THR A 14 12.36 8.41 0.62
C THR A 14 10.88 8.74 0.72
N TYR A 15 10.08 8.02 -0.06
CA TYR A 15 8.62 8.13 0.02
C TYR A 15 8.02 6.88 0.65
N TRP A 16 6.94 7.08 1.39
CA TRP A 16 6.23 6.06 2.14
C TRP A 16 4.82 5.91 1.61
N VAL A 17 4.36 4.66 1.50
CA VAL A 17 3.03 4.30 1.03
C VAL A 17 2.41 3.22 1.93
N PRO A 18 1.10 3.20 2.13
CA PRO A 18 0.41 2.10 2.77
C PRO A 18 0.35 0.90 1.82
N ALA A 19 0.80 -0.25 2.29
CA ALA A 19 0.86 -1.47 1.48
C ALA A 19 0.44 -2.70 2.29
N VAL A 20 0.13 -3.77 1.56
CA VAL A 20 -0.32 -5.03 2.13
C VAL A 20 0.18 -6.22 1.30
N HIS A 21 0.44 -7.32 1.99
CA HIS A 21 0.64 -8.63 1.39
C HIS A 21 -0.64 -9.44 1.53
N ALA A 22 -1.09 -10.07 0.44
CA ALA A 22 -2.23 -10.99 0.49
C ALA A 22 -1.89 -12.17 1.43
N PRO A 23 -2.65 -12.36 2.52
CA PRO A 23 -2.33 -13.37 3.53
C PRO A 23 -2.53 -14.80 3.00
N VAL A 24 -3.44 -14.97 2.04
CA VAL A 24 -3.86 -16.24 1.45
C VAL A 24 -4.06 -16.13 -0.06
N CYS A 25 -4.17 -17.28 -0.75
CA CYS A 25 -4.64 -17.30 -2.15
C CYS A 25 -6.13 -16.96 -2.19
N ASP A 26 -6.57 -16.33 -3.29
CA ASP A 26 -7.94 -15.87 -3.49
C ASP A 26 -8.47 -15.02 -2.31
N TRP A 27 -7.59 -14.19 -1.76
CA TRP A 27 -7.88 -13.37 -0.59
C TRP A 27 -9.06 -12.41 -0.86
N PRO A 28 -10.05 -12.29 0.06
CA PRO A 28 -11.23 -11.44 -0.16
C PRO A 28 -10.95 -9.97 -0.47
N GLY A 29 -9.83 -9.42 0.02
CA GLY A 29 -9.41 -8.04 -0.31
C GLY A 29 -8.93 -7.87 -1.76
N ALA A 30 -8.56 -8.96 -2.43
CA ALA A 30 -8.16 -8.99 -3.84
C ALA A 30 -8.40 -10.39 -4.47
N PRO A 31 -9.64 -10.70 -4.91
CA PRO A 31 -9.96 -12.01 -5.48
C PRO A 31 -9.09 -12.39 -6.69
N GLY A 32 -8.79 -13.68 -6.82
CA GLY A 32 -7.89 -14.23 -7.84
C GLY A 32 -6.39 -14.01 -7.57
N CYS A 33 -6.01 -13.39 -6.45
CA CYS A 33 -4.61 -13.20 -6.11
C CYS A 33 -3.96 -14.49 -5.58
N ARG A 34 -2.61 -14.53 -5.66
CA ARG A 34 -1.81 -15.54 -4.96
C ARG A 34 -1.48 -15.06 -3.54
N ARG A 35 -1.23 -16.00 -2.62
CA ARG A 35 -0.62 -15.69 -1.32
C ARG A 35 0.68 -14.92 -1.51
N GLY A 36 0.90 -13.90 -0.69
CA GLY A 36 2.04 -13.00 -0.76
C GLY A 36 1.99 -12.02 -1.94
N ALA A 37 0.89 -11.95 -2.70
CA ALA A 37 0.71 -10.91 -3.69
C ALA A 37 0.75 -9.52 -3.04
N ARG A 38 1.35 -8.56 -3.75
CA ARG A 38 1.71 -7.25 -3.24
C ARG A 38 0.74 -6.21 -3.76
N PHE A 39 0.12 -5.48 -2.85
CA PHE A 39 -0.82 -4.41 -3.17
C PHE A 39 -0.47 -3.15 -2.40
N LEU A 40 -0.77 -2.01 -3.01
CA LEU A 40 -0.82 -0.73 -2.33
C LEU A 40 -2.26 -0.46 -1.92
N ILE A 41 -2.48 0.51 -1.03
CA ILE A 41 -3.85 0.91 -0.68
C ILE A 41 -4.23 2.13 -1.51
N ASP A 42 -5.31 2.01 -2.27
CA ASP A 42 -5.92 3.10 -3.00
C ASP A 42 -6.44 4.18 -2.04
N GLU A 43 -6.15 5.44 -2.33
CA GLU A 43 -6.45 6.57 -1.45
C GLU A 43 -7.95 6.82 -1.31
N ALA A 44 -8.71 6.65 -2.40
CA ALA A 44 -10.12 7.03 -2.45
C ALA A 44 -11.05 5.93 -1.92
N SER A 45 -10.79 4.68 -2.32
CA SER A 45 -11.59 3.51 -1.99
C SER A 45 -11.07 2.75 -0.78
N LEU A 46 -9.84 3.04 -0.33
CA LEU A 46 -9.16 2.34 0.77
C LEU A 46 -9.01 0.82 0.51
N ARG A 47 -9.06 0.41 -0.76
CA ARG A 47 -8.94 -1.00 -1.17
C ARG A 47 -7.53 -1.34 -1.62
N PRO A 48 -7.12 -2.61 -1.52
CA PRO A 48 -5.93 -3.11 -2.20
C PRO A 48 -6.01 -2.84 -3.71
N ALA A 49 -5.04 -2.11 -4.24
CA ALA A 49 -4.93 -1.72 -5.62
C ALA A 49 -3.47 -1.73 -6.10
N ARG A 50 -3.27 -1.41 -7.38
CA ARG A 50 -1.94 -1.30 -8.00
C ARG A 50 -1.49 0.14 -8.23
N ASP A 51 -2.39 1.09 -8.05
CA ASP A 51 -2.21 2.51 -8.30
C ASP A 51 -3.14 3.35 -7.41
N ASN A 52 -3.13 4.66 -7.64
CA ASN A 52 -3.92 5.68 -6.93
C ASN A 52 -3.75 5.65 -5.40
N TYR A 53 -2.56 5.34 -4.93
CA TYR A 53 -2.20 5.31 -3.52
C TYR A 53 -1.80 6.70 -3.00
N PRO A 54 -2.01 6.99 -1.71
CA PRO A 54 -1.48 8.19 -1.09
C PRO A 54 0.05 8.07 -0.94
N LEU A 55 0.73 9.21 -0.98
CA LEU A 55 2.19 9.29 -0.89
C LEU A 55 2.59 10.20 0.27
N PHE A 56 3.52 9.75 1.10
CA PHE A 56 3.99 10.49 2.27
C PHE A 56 5.50 10.67 2.25
N GLU A 57 5.99 11.83 2.68
CA GLU A 57 7.43 12.08 2.81
C GLU A 57 8.02 11.47 4.09
N SER A 58 7.18 11.01 5.03
CA SER A 58 7.62 10.38 6.27
C SER A 58 6.84 9.11 6.59
N ARG A 59 7.52 8.15 7.22
CA ARG A 59 6.89 6.91 7.74
C ARG A 59 5.81 7.22 8.77
N GLY A 60 6.05 8.24 9.60
CA GLY A 60 5.14 8.65 10.68
C GLY A 60 3.82 9.17 10.14
N ASP A 61 3.84 9.96 9.07
CA ASP A 61 2.62 10.49 8.46
C ASP A 61 1.83 9.38 7.76
N CYS A 62 2.51 8.44 7.10
CA CYS A 62 1.87 7.26 6.55
C CYS A 62 1.20 6.40 7.64
N LEU A 63 1.88 6.16 8.75
CA LEU A 63 1.30 5.43 9.89
C LEU A 63 0.09 6.18 10.48
N ARG A 64 0.20 7.50 10.63
CA ARG A 64 -0.90 8.33 11.14
C ARG A 64 -2.12 8.24 10.22
N TRP A 65 -1.91 8.23 8.90
CA TRP A 65 -2.98 8.02 7.92
C TRP A 65 -3.60 6.62 8.03
N ILE A 66 -2.79 5.57 8.17
CA ILE A 66 -3.30 4.18 8.36
C ILE A 66 -4.17 4.11 9.62
N MET A 67 -3.71 4.70 10.73
CA MET A 67 -4.46 4.71 11.99
C MET A 67 -5.77 5.49 11.90
N ALA A 68 -5.79 6.59 11.13
CA ALA A 68 -6.99 7.38 10.89
C ALA A 68 -8.06 6.61 10.09
N HIS A 69 -7.64 5.73 9.18
CA HIS A 69 -8.55 4.97 8.30
C HIS A 69 -8.75 3.50 8.72
N ARG A 70 -8.26 3.12 9.91
CA ARG A 70 -8.19 1.70 10.35
C ARG A 70 -9.50 0.92 10.21
N VAL A 71 -10.64 1.56 10.45
CA VAL A 71 -11.96 0.89 10.42
C VAL A 71 -12.28 0.43 9.01
N GLU A 72 -12.08 1.30 8.03
CA GLU A 72 -12.34 0.96 6.63
C GLU A 72 -11.27 0.00 6.10
N LEU A 73 -10.00 0.17 6.48
CA LEU A 73 -8.93 -0.74 6.08
C LEU A 73 -9.17 -2.18 6.56
N VAL A 74 -9.67 -2.38 7.79
CA VAL A 74 -10.05 -3.73 8.27
C VAL A 74 -11.20 -4.32 7.45
N ARG A 75 -12.11 -3.49 6.92
CA ARG A 75 -13.23 -3.95 6.10
C ARG A 75 -12.80 -4.29 4.66
N THR A 76 -11.90 -3.51 4.08
CA THR A 76 -11.49 -3.62 2.67
C THR A 76 -10.28 -4.52 2.46
N ALA A 77 -9.43 -4.64 3.47
CA ALA A 77 -8.26 -5.52 3.51
C ALA A 77 -8.36 -6.46 4.74
N PRO A 78 -9.37 -7.34 4.79
CA PRO A 78 -9.58 -8.21 5.94
C PRO A 78 -8.38 -9.16 6.15
N ASP A 79 -8.06 -9.48 7.40
CA ASP A 79 -7.03 -10.46 7.77
C ASP A 79 -5.60 -10.13 7.28
N ALA A 80 -5.36 -8.90 6.83
CA ALA A 80 -4.09 -8.48 6.28
C ALA A 80 -3.56 -7.23 6.99
N ASP A 81 -2.26 -7.23 7.28
CA ASP A 81 -1.61 -6.11 7.94
C ASP A 81 -1.28 -5.00 6.92
N VAL A 82 -1.99 -3.88 7.04
CA VAL A 82 -1.65 -2.66 6.29
C VAL A 82 -0.50 -1.95 6.98
N THR A 83 0.63 -1.84 6.30
CA THR A 83 1.87 -1.30 6.87
C THR A 83 2.46 -0.19 5.99
N PRO A 84 3.17 0.79 6.59
CA PRO A 84 3.92 1.77 5.83
C PRO A 84 5.19 1.14 5.26
N VAL A 85 5.38 1.22 3.94
CA VAL A 85 6.57 0.73 3.24
C VAL A 85 7.27 1.84 2.46
N ASP A 86 8.59 1.73 2.33
CA ASP A 86 9.38 2.54 1.41
C ASP A 86 8.98 2.19 -0.03
N LEU A 87 8.49 3.18 -0.78
CA LEU A 87 7.97 3.01 -2.13
C LEU A 87 9.04 2.52 -3.10
N ALA A 88 10.26 3.04 -3.05
CA ALA A 88 11.32 2.65 -3.99
C ALA A 88 11.69 1.18 -3.78
N ARG A 89 11.92 0.79 -2.53
CA ARG A 89 12.18 -0.62 -2.18
C ARG A 89 10.98 -1.51 -2.50
N TRP A 90 9.76 -1.00 -2.31
CA TRP A 90 8.54 -1.73 -2.65
C TRP A 90 8.45 -1.98 -4.16
N LEU A 91 8.66 -0.99 -5.01
CA LEU A 91 8.60 -1.19 -6.46
C LEU A 91 9.66 -2.18 -6.97
N LEU A 92 10.82 -2.25 -6.30
CA LEU A 92 11.90 -3.20 -6.60
C LEU A 92 11.68 -4.61 -6.02
N GLY A 93 10.65 -4.83 -5.19
CA GLY A 93 10.43 -6.13 -4.55
C GLY A 93 11.34 -6.43 -3.35
N LEU A 94 11.93 -5.39 -2.75
CA LEU A 94 12.93 -5.50 -1.68
C LEU A 94 12.37 -5.26 -0.26
N SER A 95 11.05 -5.07 -0.16
CA SER A 95 10.33 -4.86 1.11
C SER A 95 9.40 -6.05 1.32
N GLY A 96 9.67 -6.83 2.37
CA GLY A 96 8.92 -8.02 2.80
C GLY A 96 8.38 -7.83 4.20
#